data_AF-A0A958PRP2-F1
#
_entry.id   AF-A0A958PRP2-F1
#
_cell.length_a   1.000
_cell.length_b   1.000
_cell.length_c   1.000
_cell.angle_alpha   90.00
_cell.angle_beta   90.00
_cell.angle_gamma   90.00
#
_symmetry.space_group_name_H-M   'P 1'
#
loop_
_entity.id
_entity.type
_entity.pdbx_description
1 polymer ?
#
loop_
_entity_poly.entity_id
_entity_poly.type
_entity_poly.pdbx_seq_one_letter_code
_entity_poly.pdbx_strand_id
1 'polypeptide(L)'
;MYQKAIRSTFITLVVTGALTSSISSYAHCGSGWNTRVVPDRWGAAKFSAACDVHDHCYETCGTNRKTCDQELRKLLKKACRRAYTSPWHKVHKNSCLKVADIYYNSVRKNGSDPFKDAQKVCR
;
A
#
# COMPACT_ATOMS: atom_id res chain seq x y z
N MET A 1 14.12 -15.26 -32.62
CA MET A 1 12.85 -15.71 -33.22
C MET A 1 11.79 -15.62 -32.12
N TYR A 2 11.06 -14.53 -31.95
CA TYR A 2 9.91 -14.16 -32.79
C TYR A 2 9.62 -12.66 -32.58
N GLN A 3 9.85 -11.85 -33.62
CA GLN A 3 9.27 -10.51 -33.76
C GLN A 3 7.84 -10.67 -34.31
N LYS A 4 6.85 -9.98 -33.75
CA LYS A 4 5.69 -9.53 -34.53
C LYS A 4 5.62 -8.02 -34.48
N ALA A 5 5.94 -7.43 -35.61
CA ALA A 5 5.83 -6.02 -35.91
C ALA A 5 4.36 -5.57 -35.83
N ILE A 6 4.10 -4.46 -35.14
CA ILE A 6 2.88 -3.67 -35.35
C ILE A 6 3.33 -2.40 -36.07
N ARG A 7 3.01 -2.34 -37.36
CA ARG A 7 3.31 -1.20 -38.24
C ARG A 7 2.42 -0.01 -37.89
N SER A 8 3.11 1.10 -37.62
CA SER A 8 2.77 2.51 -37.75
C SER A 8 1.50 2.91 -38.51
N THR A 9 0.70 3.77 -37.89
CA THR A 9 0.14 4.95 -38.57
C THR A 9 0.24 6.15 -37.63
N PHE A 10 0.83 7.23 -38.12
CA PHE A 10 1.12 8.47 -37.41
C PHE A 10 -0.15 9.22 -37.00
N ILE A 11 -0.27 9.57 -35.71
CA ILE A 11 -0.92 10.81 -35.28
C ILE A 11 0.04 11.52 -34.35
N THR A 12 0.71 12.54 -34.86
CA THR A 12 1.45 13.54 -34.10
C THR A 12 0.46 14.39 -33.31
N LEU A 13 0.29 14.09 -32.03
CA LEU A 13 -0.12 15.10 -31.06
C LEU A 13 0.97 15.19 -30.00
N VAL A 14 1.79 16.25 -30.12
CA VAL A 14 2.69 16.67 -29.06
C VAL A 14 1.80 17.22 -27.94
N VAL A 15 1.44 16.35 -26.98
CA VAL A 15 1.03 16.80 -25.66
C VAL A 15 2.27 16.81 -24.80
N THR A 16 2.77 18.02 -24.55
CA THR A 16 3.73 18.36 -23.52
C THR A 16 3.45 17.59 -22.23
N GLY A 17 4.42 16.75 -21.82
CA GLY A 17 4.60 16.34 -20.42
C GLY A 17 3.39 15.73 -19.72
N ALA A 18 2.84 14.63 -20.22
CA ALA A 18 2.05 13.74 -19.39
C ALA A 18 3.00 12.81 -18.63
N LEU A 19 3.09 13.03 -17.31
CA LEU A 19 3.58 12.08 -16.33
C LEU A 19 3.19 10.66 -16.77
N THR A 20 4.16 9.82 -17.13
CA THR A 20 3.93 8.38 -17.06
C THR A 20 3.86 8.06 -15.57
N SER A 21 2.72 8.34 -14.95
CA SER A 21 2.35 7.67 -13.73
C SER A 21 2.36 6.19 -14.11
N SER A 22 3.42 5.50 -13.73
CA SER A 22 3.40 4.05 -13.59
C SER A 22 2.24 3.78 -12.66
N ILE A 23 1.06 3.54 -13.22
CA ILE A 23 -0.07 3.02 -12.46
C ILE A 23 0.38 1.61 -12.10
N SER A 24 1.06 1.47 -10.96
CA SER A 24 1.17 0.21 -10.26
C SER A 24 -0.21 -0.10 -9.73
N SER A 25 -1.11 -0.50 -10.63
CA SER A 25 -2.46 -0.89 -10.28
C SER A 25 -2.40 -2.24 -9.57
N TYR A 26 -2.43 -2.14 -8.24
CA TYR A 26 -2.72 -3.14 -7.20
C TYR A 26 -1.53 -3.84 -6.52
N ALA A 27 -1.04 -3.23 -5.43
CA ALA A 27 -0.70 -3.97 -4.22
C ALA A 27 -1.21 -3.16 -3.02
N HIS A 28 -2.46 -3.38 -2.62
CA HIS A 28 -2.97 -2.80 -1.39
C HIS A 28 -2.82 -3.87 -0.30
N CYS A 29 -2.19 -3.47 0.79
CA CYS A 29 -1.96 -4.21 2.03
C CYS A 29 -1.28 -5.60 1.93
N GLY A 30 -1.02 -6.10 0.73
CA GLY A 30 -0.39 -7.38 0.44
C GLY A 30 0.04 -7.48 -1.02
N SER A 31 0.73 -8.56 -1.35
CA SER A 31 1.26 -8.88 -2.68
C SER A 31 1.13 -10.37 -2.99
N GLY A 32 0.84 -10.70 -4.25
CA GLY A 32 0.68 -12.08 -4.70
C GLY A 32 -0.43 -12.83 -3.94
N TRP A 33 -0.08 -13.94 -3.28
CA TRP A 33 -1.05 -14.86 -2.67
C TRP A 33 -1.82 -14.28 -1.48
N ASN A 34 -1.23 -13.34 -0.74
CA ASN A 34 -1.84 -12.82 0.49
C ASN A 34 -2.85 -11.69 0.24
N THR A 35 -2.96 -11.19 -0.99
CA THR A 35 -3.95 -10.16 -1.40
C THR A 35 -5.40 -10.58 -1.15
N ARG A 36 -5.68 -11.89 -1.15
CA ARG A 36 -7.01 -12.44 -0.83
C ARG A 36 -7.32 -12.44 0.67
N VAL A 37 -6.29 -12.51 1.51
CA VAL A 37 -6.43 -12.75 2.96
C VAL A 37 -6.18 -11.49 3.77
N VAL A 38 -5.39 -10.55 3.25
CA VAL A 38 -5.10 -9.27 3.89
C VAL A 38 -6.05 -8.21 3.33
N PRO A 39 -7.10 -7.81 4.07
CA PRO A 39 -8.17 -6.99 3.51
C PRO A 39 -7.80 -5.49 3.41
N ASP A 40 -8.00 -4.89 2.24
CA ASP A 40 -7.79 -3.44 1.99
C ASP A 40 -8.71 -2.49 2.76
N ARG A 41 -9.64 -3.04 3.56
CA ARG A 41 -10.60 -2.29 4.36
C ARG A 41 -11.03 -3.07 5.60
N TRP A 42 -11.48 -2.36 6.61
CA TRP A 42 -12.21 -2.90 7.75
C TRP A 42 -13.55 -2.19 7.88
N GLY A 43 -14.63 -2.86 7.43
CA GLY A 43 -15.94 -2.23 7.29
C GLY A 43 -15.88 -0.95 6.45
N ALA A 44 -16.18 0.19 7.07
CA ALA A 44 -16.14 1.51 6.42
C ALA A 44 -14.73 2.14 6.38
N ALA A 45 -13.76 1.61 7.11
CA ALA A 45 -12.40 2.12 7.12
C ALA A 45 -11.60 1.59 5.92
N LYS A 46 -11.18 2.48 5.01
CA LYS A 46 -10.30 2.14 3.89
C LYS A 46 -8.84 2.12 4.36
N PHE A 47 -8.17 0.99 4.18
CA PHE A 47 -6.78 0.78 4.57
C PHE A 47 -5.79 0.86 3.41
N SER A 48 -6.28 0.67 2.17
CA SER A 48 -5.52 0.82 0.91
C SER A 48 -4.48 1.94 0.94
N ALA A 49 -4.92 3.18 1.15
CA ALA A 49 -4.02 4.35 1.14
C ALA A 49 -2.94 4.33 2.24
N ALA A 50 -3.18 3.66 3.38
CA ALA A 50 -2.16 3.51 4.41
C ALA A 50 -1.10 2.47 4.01
N CYS A 51 -1.53 1.43 3.29
CA CYS A 51 -0.66 0.39 2.77
C CYS A 51 0.19 0.89 1.60
N ASP A 52 -0.37 1.71 0.71
CA ASP A 52 0.41 2.34 -0.38
C ASP A 52 1.56 3.20 0.18
N VAL A 53 1.30 3.95 1.25
CA VAL A 53 2.34 4.73 1.93
C VAL A 53 3.39 3.84 2.58
N HIS A 54 3.00 2.66 3.09
CA HIS A 54 3.92 1.70 3.70
C HIS A 54 4.83 1.05 2.65
N ASP A 55 4.27 0.61 1.53
CA ASP A 55 5.02 0.01 0.43
C ASP A 55 5.98 1.03 -0.19
N HIS A 56 5.54 2.26 -0.42
CA HIS A 56 6.43 3.34 -0.88
C HIS A 56 7.54 3.67 0.13
N CYS A 57 7.23 3.63 1.42
CA CYS A 57 8.26 3.78 2.46
C CYS A 57 9.29 2.66 2.35
N TYR A 58 8.86 1.40 2.19
CA TYR A 58 9.75 0.25 1.99
C TYR A 58 10.66 0.38 0.76
N GLU A 59 10.18 1.02 -0.30
CA GLU A 59 10.96 1.32 -1.52
C GLU A 59 11.93 2.49 -1.34
N THR A 60 11.76 3.33 -0.31
CA THR A 60 12.59 4.51 -0.09
C THR A 60 13.96 4.13 0.47
N CYS A 61 15.01 4.36 -0.30
CA CYS A 61 16.38 3.94 0.04
C CYS A 61 16.88 4.48 1.39
N GLY A 62 17.42 3.58 2.22
CA GLY A 62 18.04 3.95 3.51
C GLY A 62 17.05 4.26 4.63
N THR A 63 15.74 4.10 4.40
CA THR A 63 14.75 4.29 5.45
C THR A 63 14.88 3.25 6.58
N ASN A 64 14.30 3.56 7.73
CA ASN A 64 14.19 2.60 8.82
C ASN A 64 12.86 1.83 8.75
N ARG A 65 12.92 0.49 8.62
CA ARG A 65 11.73 -0.38 8.57
C ARG A 65 10.75 -0.13 9.72
N LYS A 66 11.23 0.06 10.96
CA LYS A 66 10.37 0.30 12.13
C LYS A 66 9.59 1.61 11.96
N THR A 67 10.21 2.65 11.39
CA THR A 67 9.55 3.92 11.09
C THR A 67 8.42 3.73 10.09
N CYS A 68 8.66 3.00 9.00
CA CYS A 68 7.62 2.66 8.02
C CYS A 68 6.45 1.90 8.67
N ASP A 69 6.74 0.86 9.45
CA ASP A 69 5.73 0.04 10.13
C ASP A 69 4.91 0.87 11.14
N GLN A 70 5.55 1.79 11.86
CA GLN A 70 4.87 2.69 12.81
C GLN A 70 3.95 3.68 12.09
N GLU A 71 4.35 4.21 10.94
CA GLU A 71 3.51 5.11 10.15
C GLU A 71 2.29 4.36 9.58
N LEU A 72 2.47 3.12 9.11
CA LEU A 72 1.35 2.25 8.71
C LEU A 72 0.31 2.16 9.83
N ARG A 73 0.73 1.78 11.05
CA ARG A 73 -0.17 1.69 12.22
C ARG A 73 -0.92 2.99 12.47
N LYS A 74 -0.22 4.12 12.41
CA LYS A 74 -0.80 5.45 12.66
C LYS A 74 -1.85 5.80 11.61
N LEU A 75 -1.58 5.56 10.34
CA LEU A 75 -2.48 5.82 9.22
C LEU A 75 -3.72 4.91 9.26
N LEU A 76 -3.55 3.62 9.55
CA LEU A 76 -4.66 2.68 9.74
C LEU A 76 -5.58 3.14 10.89
N LYS A 77 -5.01 3.52 12.04
CA LYS A 77 -5.80 4.06 13.16
C LYS A 77 -6.49 5.37 12.82
N LYS A 78 -5.88 6.21 11.99
CA LYS A 78 -6.48 7.44 11.47
C LYS A 78 -7.67 7.12 10.57
N ALA A 79 -7.57 6.12 9.69
CA ALA A 79 -8.67 5.65 8.86
C ALA A 79 -9.83 5.14 9.72
N CYS A 80 -9.56 4.34 10.75
CA CYS A 80 -10.59 3.89 11.70
C CYS A 80 -11.33 5.06 12.37
N ARG A 81 -10.59 6.06 12.87
CA ARG A 81 -11.19 7.23 13.53
C ARG A 81 -12.03 8.08 12.58
N ARG A 82 -11.66 8.16 11.31
CA ARG A 82 -12.40 8.89 10.27
C ARG A 82 -13.67 8.16 9.83
N ALA A 83 -13.62 6.83 9.72
CA ALA A 83 -14.77 6.02 9.30
C ALA A 83 -15.85 5.88 10.39
N TYR A 84 -15.44 5.90 11.66
CA TYR A 84 -16.31 5.62 12.79
C TYR A 84 -16.39 6.81 13.75
N THR A 85 -17.15 7.84 13.37
CA THR A 85 -17.29 9.11 14.09
C THR A 85 -18.43 9.11 15.12
N SER A 86 -19.54 8.43 14.82
CA SER A 86 -20.72 8.37 15.70
C SER A 86 -20.46 7.58 17.00
N PRO A 87 -21.05 7.98 18.15
CA PRO A 87 -21.02 7.20 19.39
C PRO A 87 -21.52 5.76 19.22
N TRP A 88 -22.50 5.54 18.34
CA TRP A 88 -23.04 4.22 18.01
C TRP A 88 -22.02 3.30 17.34
N HIS A 89 -20.94 3.86 16.77
CA HIS A 89 -19.87 3.08 16.15
C HIS A 89 -18.79 2.65 17.13
N LYS A 90 -18.93 2.85 18.46
CA LYS A 90 -17.89 2.56 19.45
C LYS A 90 -17.29 1.16 19.32
N VAL A 91 -18.12 0.14 19.14
CA VAL A 91 -17.68 -1.26 18.98
C VAL A 91 -16.88 -1.43 17.67
N HIS A 92 -17.41 -0.97 16.54
CA HIS A 92 -16.73 -1.03 15.24
C HIS A 92 -15.41 -0.26 15.24
N LYS A 93 -15.37 0.93 15.84
CA LYS A 93 -14.17 1.76 15.99
C LYS A 93 -13.10 1.02 16.78
N ASN A 94 -13.44 0.47 17.95
CA ASN A 94 -12.49 -0.26 18.80
C ASN A 94 -11.96 -1.51 18.11
N SER A 95 -12.83 -2.26 17.43
CA SER A 95 -12.44 -3.41 16.62
C SER A 95 -11.46 -3.00 15.50
N CYS A 96 -11.78 -1.95 14.74
CA CYS A 96 -10.91 -1.42 13.69
C CYS A 96 -9.53 -1.01 14.23
N LEU A 97 -9.48 -0.33 15.39
CA LEU A 97 -8.23 0.08 16.03
C LEU A 97 -7.36 -1.12 16.45
N LYS A 98 -7.97 -2.24 16.85
CA LYS A 98 -7.26 -3.49 17.15
C LYS A 98 -6.77 -4.18 15.88
N VAL A 99 -7.54 -4.17 14.80
CA VAL A 99 -7.08 -4.68 13.50
C VAL A 99 -5.88 -3.88 13.00
N ALA A 100 -5.87 -2.55 13.18
CA ALA A 100 -4.68 -1.74 12.88
C ALA A 100 -3.42 -2.15 13.69
N ASP A 101 -3.61 -2.60 14.94
CA ASP A 101 -2.51 -3.16 15.74
C ASP A 101 -2.06 -4.54 15.24
N ILE A 102 -2.98 -5.37 14.74
CA ILE A 102 -2.67 -6.67 14.12
C ILE A 102 -1.83 -6.46 12.86
N TYR A 103 -2.22 -5.53 11.98
CA TYR A 103 -1.45 -5.16 10.79
C TYR A 103 0.00 -4.79 11.14
N TYR A 104 0.17 -3.88 12.10
CA TYR A 104 1.48 -3.49 12.60
C TYR A 104 2.29 -4.69 13.10
N ASN A 105 1.71 -5.52 13.96
CA ASN A 105 2.39 -6.69 14.51
C ASN A 105 2.79 -7.69 13.40
N SER A 106 1.93 -7.87 12.39
CA SER A 106 2.18 -8.72 11.23
C SER A 106 3.38 -8.23 10.41
N VAL A 107 3.45 -6.94 10.05
CA VAL A 107 4.61 -6.40 9.30
C VAL A 107 5.87 -6.35 10.15
N ARG A 108 5.75 -6.11 11.46
CA ARG A 108 6.89 -6.19 12.39
C ARG A 108 7.51 -7.59 12.38
N LYS A 109 6.67 -8.63 12.46
CA LYS A 109 7.06 -10.04 12.53
C LYS A 109 7.54 -10.60 11.18
N ASN A 110 6.82 -10.31 10.10
CA ASN A 110 7.01 -10.98 8.81
C ASN A 110 7.59 -10.07 7.70
N GLY A 111 7.66 -8.77 7.92
CA GLY A 111 8.04 -7.79 6.88
C GLY A 111 9.54 -7.60 6.67
N SER A 112 10.40 -8.43 7.26
CA SER A 112 11.87 -8.31 7.11
C SER A 112 12.30 -8.53 5.66
N ASP A 113 11.86 -9.63 5.05
CA ASP A 113 12.35 -10.02 3.73
C ASP A 113 11.78 -9.14 2.63
N PRO A 114 10.47 -8.80 2.60
CA PRO A 114 9.95 -7.81 1.65
C PRO A 114 10.65 -6.45 1.75
N PHE A 115 10.98 -5.99 2.97
CA PHE A 115 11.73 -4.75 3.16
C PHE A 115 13.14 -4.85 2.55
N LYS A 116 13.87 -5.94 2.83
CA LYS A 116 15.20 -6.14 2.26
C LYS A 116 15.16 -6.23 0.74
N ASP A 117 14.15 -6.91 0.19
CA ASP A 117 13.97 -7.04 -1.25
C ASP A 117 13.70 -5.69 -1.91
N ALA A 118 12.83 -4.86 -1.34
CA ALA A 118 12.60 -3.49 -1.80
C ALA A 118 13.89 -2.66 -1.77
N GLN A 119 14.70 -2.79 -0.72
CA GLN A 119 15.97 -2.06 -0.57
C GLN A 119 17.09 -2.55 -1.49
N LYS A 120 16.97 -3.71 -2.16
CA LYS A 120 17.99 -4.19 -3.12
C LYS A 120 18.07 -3.31 -4.37
N VAL A 121 16.97 -2.67 -4.76
CA VAL A 121 16.91 -1.77 -5.93
C VAL A 121 17.78 -0.52 -5.73
N CYS A 122 18.09 -0.18 -4.47
CA CYS A 122 18.92 0.96 -4.10
C CYS A 122 20.43 0.71 -4.25
N ARG A 123 20.85 -0.47 -4.74
CA ARG A 123 22.25 -0.91 -4.76
C ARG A 123 22.72 -1.25 -6.16
#